data_AF-A0A937LPL8-F1
#
_entry.id   AF-A0A937LPL8-F1
#
_cell.length_a   1.000
_cell.length_b   1.000
_cell.length_c   1.000
_cell.angle_alpha   90.00
_cell.angle_beta   90.00
_cell.angle_gamma   90.00
#
_symmetry.space_group_name_H-M   'P 1'
#
loop_
_entity.id
_entity.type
_entity.pdbx_description
1 polymer ?
#
loop_
_entity_poly.entity_id
_entity_poly.type
_entity_poly.pdbx_seq_one_letter_code
_entity_poly.pdbx_strand_id
1 'polypeptide(L)'
;MDALPIGETSKHGYRSKIDGVMHACGHDGHMAMLLGAVETLVKKPDFDGTVVFIFQPNEEHGLGAKKMIEEGFLEKFPLEEVYAIHNLPGAPAGQVSTRAGLICSSESLFEINVSGQGGHASMPHLGQDIITIGAEIVQALQTVVSRKLAPGSGAVLSITEFLTDGQRNVLPGHATLKGDVRTRSTEDRDQVKSFMKQICKGIEISHSASVELRFDTQFIETVNAFEPTSAAVRVSEQLGFETISNREPMSFSEDFAHFSKAIPGCFILLGNGVEATNARPLHSSDYDFNDQLLPIGAEFWAALVRDRLPKPYT
;
A
#
# COMPACT_ATOMS: atom_id res chain seq x y z
N MET A 1 -12.87 -11.06 -4.53
CA MET A 1 -11.88 -9.98 -4.36
C MET A 1 -10.56 -10.45 -4.92
N ASP A 2 -9.60 -9.57 -5.09
CA ASP A 2 -8.29 -9.88 -5.65
C ASP A 2 -7.44 -10.77 -4.72
N ALA A 3 -6.47 -11.44 -5.33
CA ALA A 3 -5.52 -12.35 -4.71
C ALA A 3 -4.15 -12.13 -5.39
N LEU A 4 -3.10 -12.75 -4.85
CA LEU A 4 -1.73 -12.55 -5.30
C LEU A 4 -1.23 -13.70 -6.19
N PRO A 5 -0.30 -13.45 -7.14
CA PRO A 5 0.32 -14.47 -8.00
C PRO A 5 1.40 -15.25 -7.22
N ILE A 6 0.99 -15.90 -6.13
CA ILE A 6 1.84 -16.65 -5.22
C ILE A 6 1.37 -18.10 -5.18
N GLY A 7 2.30 -19.04 -5.36
CA GLY A 7 2.02 -20.46 -5.13
C GLY A 7 1.91 -20.76 -3.64
N GLU A 8 0.70 -21.03 -3.16
CA GLU A 8 0.46 -21.36 -1.75
C GLU A 8 1.19 -22.65 -1.33
N THR A 9 1.89 -22.60 -0.20
CA THR A 9 2.68 -23.72 0.38
C THR A 9 2.16 -24.17 1.75
N SER A 10 1.09 -23.53 2.24
CA SER A 10 0.38 -23.89 3.46
C SER A 10 -0.09 -25.35 3.44
N LYS A 11 -0.41 -25.92 4.60
CA LYS A 11 -0.77 -27.35 4.76
C LYS A 11 -2.18 -27.59 5.33
N HIS A 12 -2.98 -26.54 5.51
CA HIS A 12 -4.36 -26.66 5.98
C HIS A 12 -5.29 -27.24 4.90
N GLY A 13 -6.51 -27.61 5.30
CA GLY A 13 -7.47 -28.30 4.43
C GLY A 13 -8.18 -27.41 3.39
N TYR A 14 -7.98 -26.10 3.44
CA TYR A 14 -8.72 -25.10 2.66
C TYR A 14 -7.83 -24.23 1.75
N ARG A 15 -6.69 -24.77 1.31
CA ARG A 15 -5.78 -24.07 0.38
C ARG A 15 -6.45 -23.71 -0.94
N SER A 16 -5.86 -22.72 -1.62
CA SER A 16 -6.19 -22.37 -2.99
C SER A 16 -6.22 -23.59 -3.91
N LYS A 17 -7.25 -23.65 -4.74
CA LYS A 17 -7.42 -24.65 -5.80
C LYS A 17 -6.94 -24.12 -7.16
N ILE A 18 -6.45 -22.88 -7.21
CA ILE A 18 -5.92 -22.24 -8.41
C ILE A 18 -4.41 -22.19 -8.26
N ASP A 19 -3.71 -22.98 -9.07
CA ASP A 19 -2.25 -23.05 -9.02
C ASP A 19 -1.63 -21.67 -9.27
N GLY A 20 -0.68 -21.29 -8.40
CA GLY A 20 0.03 -20.01 -8.49
C GLY A 20 -0.76 -18.80 -8.02
N VAL A 21 -1.94 -18.97 -7.40
CA VAL A 21 -2.76 -17.88 -6.85
C VAL A 21 -3.09 -18.15 -5.38
N MET A 22 -2.92 -17.15 -4.52
CA MET A 22 -3.15 -17.26 -3.07
C MET A 22 -3.70 -15.95 -2.48
N HIS A 23 -4.62 -16.03 -1.51
CA HIS A 23 -4.97 -14.90 -0.65
C HIS A 23 -3.89 -14.71 0.44
N ALA A 24 -2.71 -14.24 0.03
CA ALA A 24 -1.58 -14.05 0.94
C ALA A 24 -1.62 -12.71 1.71
N CYS A 25 -2.68 -11.91 1.55
CA CYS A 25 -2.90 -10.64 2.25
C CYS A 25 -4.16 -10.65 3.14
N GLY A 26 -4.95 -11.75 3.14
CA GLY A 26 -6.13 -11.92 3.99
C GLY A 26 -7.43 -11.28 3.46
N HIS A 27 -7.47 -10.89 2.18
CA HIS A 27 -8.65 -10.25 1.56
C HIS A 27 -9.90 -11.15 1.55
N ASP A 28 -9.72 -12.47 1.58
CA ASP A 28 -10.76 -13.45 1.84
C ASP A 28 -11.35 -13.31 3.25
N GLY A 29 -10.50 -13.18 4.27
CA GLY A 29 -10.90 -12.88 5.64
C GLY A 29 -11.62 -11.54 5.76
N HIS A 30 -11.17 -10.49 5.05
CA HIS A 30 -11.83 -9.17 5.04
C HIS A 30 -13.26 -9.27 4.49
N MET A 31 -13.43 -9.94 3.35
CA MET A 31 -14.76 -10.19 2.77
C MET A 31 -15.66 -10.97 3.73
N ALA A 32 -15.13 -12.03 4.36
CA ALA A 32 -15.90 -12.87 5.27
C ALA A 32 -16.33 -12.09 6.53
N MET A 33 -15.46 -11.28 7.12
CA MET A 33 -15.81 -10.37 8.23
C MET A 33 -16.90 -9.38 7.83
N LEU A 34 -16.77 -8.76 6.64
CA LEU A 34 -17.75 -7.79 6.16
C LEU A 34 -19.12 -8.44 5.90
N LEU A 35 -19.15 -9.64 5.29
CA LEU A 35 -20.37 -10.42 5.09
C LEU A 35 -21.02 -10.84 6.42
N GLY A 36 -20.23 -11.20 7.44
CA GLY A 36 -20.74 -11.49 8.78
C GLY A 36 -21.40 -10.27 9.44
N ALA A 37 -20.87 -9.07 9.20
CA ALA A 37 -21.48 -7.82 9.65
C ALA A 37 -22.81 -7.55 8.94
N VAL A 38 -22.86 -7.76 7.61
CA VAL A 38 -24.12 -7.67 6.83
C VAL A 38 -25.18 -8.58 7.43
N GLU A 39 -24.84 -9.85 7.67
CA GLU A 39 -25.77 -10.82 8.25
C GLU A 39 -26.28 -10.36 9.63
N THR A 40 -25.38 -9.87 10.48
CA THR A 40 -25.71 -9.39 11.84
C THR A 40 -26.66 -8.20 11.80
N LEU A 41 -26.38 -7.21 10.95
CA LEU A 41 -27.16 -5.98 10.84
C LEU A 41 -28.52 -6.21 10.18
N VAL A 42 -28.61 -7.12 9.21
CA VAL A 42 -29.90 -7.48 8.58
C VAL A 42 -30.81 -8.24 9.55
N LYS A 43 -30.26 -9.13 10.37
CA LYS A 43 -31.04 -9.85 11.40
C LYS A 43 -31.56 -8.94 12.51
N LYS A 44 -30.84 -7.85 12.79
CA LYS A 44 -31.20 -6.88 13.82
C LYS A 44 -30.92 -5.45 13.35
N PRO A 45 -31.84 -4.85 12.56
CA PRO A 45 -31.68 -3.50 12.03
C PRO A 45 -32.00 -2.46 13.10
N ASP A 46 -31.12 -2.33 14.10
CA ASP A 46 -31.29 -1.46 15.26
C ASP A 46 -30.60 -0.09 15.10
N PHE A 47 -30.61 0.45 13.87
CA PHE A 47 -30.08 1.76 13.49
C PHE A 47 -31.02 2.46 12.48
N ASP A 48 -30.94 3.79 12.40
CA ASP A 48 -31.64 4.64 11.45
C ASP A 48 -30.63 5.34 10.53
N GLY A 49 -30.61 4.96 9.24
CA GLY A 49 -29.65 5.45 8.26
C GLY A 49 -29.40 4.45 7.15
N THR A 50 -28.34 4.67 6.36
CA THR A 50 -27.95 3.80 5.26
C THR A 50 -26.52 3.33 5.43
N VAL A 51 -26.30 2.03 5.26
CA VAL A 51 -24.97 1.42 5.24
C VAL A 51 -24.72 0.85 3.86
N VAL A 52 -23.59 1.19 3.25
CA VAL A 52 -23.15 0.64 1.97
C VAL A 52 -21.94 -0.25 2.22
N PHE A 53 -22.07 -1.54 1.93
CA PHE A 53 -20.99 -2.51 2.04
C PHE A 53 -20.20 -2.55 0.73
N ILE A 54 -18.92 -2.20 0.79
CA ILE A 54 -18.06 -2.02 -0.40
C ILE A 54 -17.17 -3.26 -0.55
N PHE A 55 -17.36 -4.02 -1.63
CA PHE A 55 -16.49 -5.14 -2.01
C PHE A 55 -15.59 -4.70 -3.16
N GLN A 56 -14.52 -3.99 -2.81
CA GLN A 56 -13.59 -3.42 -3.76
C GLN A 56 -12.71 -4.50 -4.43
N PRO A 57 -12.53 -4.50 -5.76
CA PRO A 57 -11.55 -5.35 -6.43
C PRO A 57 -10.19 -4.64 -6.56
N ASN A 58 -9.12 -5.39 -6.81
CA ASN A 58 -7.85 -4.88 -7.36
C ASN A 58 -7.12 -3.84 -6.48
N GLU A 59 -7.12 -4.07 -5.17
CA GLU A 59 -6.34 -3.31 -4.18
C GLU A 59 -4.83 -3.52 -4.38
N GLU A 60 -4.40 -4.76 -4.64
CA GLU A 60 -2.98 -5.15 -4.68
C GLU A 60 -2.16 -4.42 -5.78
N HIS A 61 -2.85 -3.81 -6.75
CA HIS A 61 -2.24 -2.98 -7.81
C HIS A 61 -2.49 -1.47 -7.63
N GLY A 62 -3.22 -1.05 -6.59
CA GLY A 62 -3.53 0.35 -6.34
C GLY A 62 -4.64 0.95 -7.20
N LEU A 63 -5.42 0.12 -7.91
CA LEU A 63 -6.32 0.57 -8.97
C LEU A 63 -7.80 0.44 -8.63
N GLY A 64 -8.15 -0.31 -7.59
CA GLY A 64 -9.51 -0.66 -7.22
C GLY A 64 -10.35 0.55 -6.83
N ALA A 65 -9.98 1.15 -5.70
CA ALA A 65 -10.70 2.28 -5.11
C ALA A 65 -10.84 3.44 -6.10
N LYS A 66 -9.72 3.81 -6.74
CA LYS A 66 -9.67 4.88 -7.73
C LYS A 66 -10.64 4.62 -8.88
N LYS A 67 -10.64 3.41 -9.43
CA LYS A 67 -11.50 3.06 -10.57
C LYS A 67 -12.98 3.09 -10.20
N MET A 68 -13.35 2.61 -9.00
CA MET A 68 -14.73 2.70 -8.51
C MET A 68 -15.20 4.15 -8.41
N ILE A 69 -14.37 5.05 -7.87
CA ILE A 69 -14.70 6.48 -7.77
C ILE A 69 -14.83 7.10 -9.17
N GLU A 70 -13.89 6.84 -10.09
CA GLU A 70 -13.95 7.33 -11.48
C GLU A 70 -15.21 6.87 -12.23
N GLU A 71 -15.77 5.72 -11.86
CA GLU A 71 -17.00 5.17 -12.44
C GLU A 71 -18.29 5.65 -11.76
N GLY A 72 -18.20 6.66 -10.90
CA GLY A 72 -19.36 7.34 -10.33
C GLY A 72 -19.85 6.75 -9.01
N PHE A 73 -19.02 5.97 -8.29
CA PHE A 73 -19.45 5.28 -7.07
C PHE A 73 -19.95 6.25 -5.99
N LEU A 74 -19.24 7.35 -5.74
CA LEU A 74 -19.59 8.31 -4.68
C LEU A 74 -20.75 9.23 -5.09
N GLU A 75 -20.96 9.42 -6.39
CA GLU A 75 -22.12 10.11 -6.94
C GLU A 75 -23.38 9.25 -6.80
N LYS A 76 -23.25 7.93 -6.99
CA LYS A 76 -24.33 6.97 -6.82
C LYS A 76 -24.67 6.73 -5.35
N PHE A 77 -23.65 6.73 -4.48
CA PHE A 77 -23.77 6.50 -3.05
C PHE A 77 -23.12 7.67 -2.29
N PRO A 78 -23.89 8.71 -1.90
CA PRO A 78 -23.35 9.88 -1.22
C PRO A 78 -23.04 9.57 0.25
N LEU A 79 -21.90 8.95 0.49
CA LEU A 79 -21.43 8.55 1.82
C LEU A 79 -20.89 9.75 2.61
N GLU A 80 -21.22 9.81 3.90
CA GLU A 80 -20.68 10.83 4.82
C GLU A 80 -19.32 10.41 5.39
N GLU A 81 -19.14 9.11 5.61
CA GLU A 81 -17.93 8.52 6.17
C GLU A 81 -17.63 7.16 5.51
N VAL A 82 -16.37 6.76 5.49
CA VAL A 82 -15.93 5.47 4.91
C VAL A 82 -14.89 4.79 5.79
N TYR A 83 -14.95 3.47 5.90
CA TYR A 83 -14.09 2.70 6.80
C TYR A 83 -13.56 1.45 6.11
N ALA A 84 -12.34 1.05 6.49
CA ALA A 84 -11.73 -0.20 6.07
C ALA A 84 -10.92 -0.83 7.21
N ILE A 85 -10.84 -2.16 7.23
CA ILE A 85 -10.06 -2.95 8.19
C ILE A 85 -9.12 -3.86 7.42
N HIS A 86 -7.86 -3.87 7.82
CA HIS A 86 -6.88 -4.85 7.34
C HIS A 86 -6.30 -5.65 8.50
N ASN A 87 -6.11 -6.96 8.32
CA ASN A 87 -5.44 -7.78 9.34
C ASN A 87 -3.94 -7.48 9.42
N LEU A 88 -3.35 -7.54 10.61
CA LEU A 88 -1.95 -7.21 10.83
C LEU A 88 -1.21 -8.36 11.54
N PRO A 89 -0.48 -9.22 10.79
CA PRO A 89 0.43 -10.19 11.38
C PRO A 89 1.50 -9.53 12.25
N GLY A 90 1.85 -10.19 13.36
CA GLY A 90 2.79 -9.66 14.35
C GLY A 90 2.16 -8.77 15.42
N ALA A 91 0.85 -8.52 15.37
CA ALA A 91 0.07 -7.92 16.45
C ALA A 91 -0.87 -8.96 17.10
N PRO A 92 -1.15 -8.88 18.42
CA PRO A 92 -2.04 -9.81 19.11
C PRO A 92 -3.40 -9.95 18.43
N ALA A 93 -3.93 -11.18 18.40
CA ALA A 93 -5.21 -11.46 17.74
C ALA A 93 -6.34 -10.61 18.34
N GLY A 94 -7.05 -9.85 17.50
CA GLY A 94 -8.14 -8.97 17.92
C GLY A 94 -7.71 -7.61 18.50
N GLN A 95 -6.41 -7.34 18.62
CA GLN A 95 -5.93 -5.99 18.95
C GLN A 95 -6.29 -5.03 17.83
N VAL A 96 -6.92 -3.91 18.15
CA VAL A 96 -7.26 -2.87 17.17
C VAL A 96 -6.24 -1.75 17.29
N SER A 97 -5.76 -1.27 16.15
CA SER A 97 -4.89 -0.12 16.12
C SER A 97 -5.19 0.79 14.94
N THR A 98 -5.11 2.10 15.17
CA THR A 98 -5.32 3.12 14.16
C THR A 98 -4.66 4.42 14.62
N ARG A 99 -4.85 5.49 13.85
CA ARG A 99 -4.53 6.86 14.25
C ARG A 99 -5.27 7.86 13.38
N ALA A 100 -5.43 9.08 13.87
CA ALA A 100 -5.79 10.21 13.05
C ALA A 100 -4.56 10.71 12.28
N GLY A 101 -4.78 11.24 11.07
CA GLY A 101 -3.71 11.64 10.16
C GLY A 101 -3.14 10.46 9.37
N LEU A 102 -1.90 10.59 8.93
CA LEU A 102 -1.22 9.60 8.09
C LEU A 102 -1.14 8.24 8.77
N ILE A 103 -1.72 7.18 8.17
CA ILE A 103 -1.63 5.80 8.66
C ILE A 103 -0.79 4.89 7.77
N CYS A 104 -0.80 5.09 6.45
CA CYS A 104 0.01 4.32 5.49
C CYS A 104 0.77 5.26 4.54
N SER A 105 1.96 4.84 4.13
CA SER A 105 2.81 5.62 3.22
C SER A 105 2.34 5.47 1.77
N SER A 106 2.66 6.42 0.89
CA SER A 106 2.48 6.23 -0.55
C SER A 106 3.53 5.29 -1.14
N GLU A 107 3.27 4.84 -2.37
CA GLU A 107 4.20 4.06 -3.19
C GLU A 107 4.31 4.70 -4.57
N SER A 108 5.54 4.83 -5.06
CA SER A 108 5.78 5.21 -6.44
C SER A 108 6.90 4.38 -7.02
N LEU A 109 6.60 3.71 -8.13
CA LEU A 109 7.56 2.95 -8.90
C LEU A 109 8.27 3.89 -9.87
N PHE A 110 9.56 3.67 -10.07
CA PHE A 110 10.30 4.39 -11.09
C PHE A 110 11.12 3.45 -11.97
N GLU A 111 11.29 3.88 -13.21
CA GLU A 111 12.16 3.25 -14.19
C GLU A 111 13.02 4.34 -14.84
N ILE A 112 14.33 4.15 -14.84
CA ILE A 112 15.29 5.03 -15.49
C ILE A 112 15.96 4.25 -16.62
N ASN A 113 15.69 4.65 -17.85
CA ASN A 113 16.31 4.09 -19.04
C ASN A 113 17.49 4.97 -19.45
N VAL A 114 18.69 4.39 -19.44
CA VAL A 114 19.94 5.04 -19.84
C VAL A 114 20.37 4.42 -21.16
N SER A 115 20.62 5.25 -22.18
CA SER A 115 21.06 4.78 -23.48
C SER A 115 22.15 5.67 -24.08
N GLY A 116 23.02 5.03 -24.86
CA GLY A 116 24.15 5.68 -25.51
C GLY A 116 24.94 4.70 -26.38
N GLN A 117 26.13 5.14 -26.81
CA GLN A 117 26.96 4.33 -27.70
C GLN A 117 27.83 3.34 -26.90
N GLY A 118 27.45 2.07 -26.88
CA GLY A 118 28.30 0.99 -26.37
C GLY A 118 29.56 0.77 -27.22
N GLY A 119 30.41 -0.18 -26.84
CA GLY A 119 31.67 -0.39 -27.56
C GLY A 119 32.56 -1.51 -27.02
N HIS A 120 33.79 -1.60 -27.54
CA HIS A 120 34.78 -2.56 -27.06
C HIS A 120 35.40 -2.08 -25.75
N ALA A 121 35.46 -2.93 -24.72
CA ALA A 121 35.93 -2.56 -23.38
C ALA A 121 37.38 -2.03 -23.35
N SER A 122 38.23 -2.37 -24.31
CA SER A 122 39.60 -1.84 -24.41
C SER A 122 39.71 -0.48 -25.10
N MET A 123 38.61 0.06 -25.66
CA MET A 123 38.57 1.35 -26.34
C MET A 123 37.41 2.22 -25.81
N PRO A 124 37.35 2.50 -24.50
CA PRO A 124 36.20 3.18 -23.89
C PRO A 124 36.02 4.63 -24.40
N HIS A 125 37.09 5.28 -24.87
CA HIS A 125 37.05 6.65 -25.40
C HIS A 125 36.25 6.81 -26.72
N LEU A 126 35.85 5.70 -27.36
CA LEU A 126 35.05 5.71 -28.59
C LEU A 126 33.54 5.62 -28.33
N GLY A 127 33.12 5.46 -27.07
CA GLY A 127 31.72 5.31 -26.71
C GLY A 127 31.41 5.93 -25.35
N GLN A 128 30.23 5.58 -24.82
CA GLN A 128 29.71 5.97 -23.53
C GLN A 128 29.58 4.70 -22.69
N ASP A 129 30.23 4.67 -21.52
CA ASP A 129 30.11 3.55 -20.60
C ASP A 129 28.83 3.68 -19.76
N ILE A 130 27.76 3.04 -20.23
CA ILE A 130 26.43 3.14 -19.64
C ILE A 130 26.36 2.54 -18.22
N ILE A 131 27.20 1.55 -17.89
CA ILE A 131 27.27 1.03 -16.51
C ILE A 131 27.81 2.12 -15.58
N THR A 132 28.87 2.80 -15.99
CA THR A 132 29.47 3.86 -15.18
C THR A 132 28.49 5.03 -14.99
N ILE A 133 27.77 5.43 -16.04
CA ILE A 133 26.74 6.47 -15.97
C ILE A 133 25.57 6.04 -15.06
N GLY A 134 25.09 4.81 -15.19
CA GLY A 134 24.03 4.28 -14.32
C GLY A 134 24.47 4.21 -12.85
N ALA A 135 25.71 3.84 -12.57
CA ALA A 135 26.27 3.84 -11.21
C ALA A 135 26.35 5.26 -10.63
N GLU A 136 26.68 6.27 -11.45
CA GLU A 136 26.63 7.67 -11.01
C GLU A 136 25.19 8.09 -10.63
N ILE A 137 24.20 7.70 -11.43
CA ILE A 137 22.77 7.93 -11.11
C ILE A 137 22.42 7.28 -9.77
N VAL A 138 22.80 6.03 -9.55
CA VAL A 138 22.55 5.31 -8.28
C VAL A 138 23.05 6.11 -7.09
N GLN A 139 24.32 6.56 -7.16
CA GLN A 139 24.95 7.30 -6.08
C GLN A 139 24.34 8.69 -5.88
N ALA A 140 24.07 9.41 -6.97
CA ALA A 140 23.49 10.75 -6.91
C ALA A 140 22.06 10.72 -6.34
N LEU A 141 21.25 9.73 -6.68
CA LEU A 141 19.87 9.62 -6.16
C LEU A 141 19.82 9.45 -4.64
N GLN A 142 20.85 8.89 -4.00
CA GLN A 142 20.93 8.80 -2.54
C GLN A 142 20.96 10.19 -1.86
N THR A 143 21.34 11.24 -2.60
CA THR A 143 21.33 12.62 -2.11
C THR A 143 19.92 13.20 -1.99
N VAL A 144 18.91 12.61 -2.66
CA VAL A 144 17.51 13.05 -2.56
C VAL A 144 17.03 12.94 -1.12
N VAL A 145 17.06 11.74 -0.57
CA VAL A 145 16.64 11.49 0.82
C VAL A 145 17.64 12.11 1.80
N SER A 146 18.94 11.91 1.58
CA SER A 146 19.92 12.31 2.59
C SER A 146 20.11 13.81 2.69
N ARG A 147 20.03 14.58 1.59
CA ARG A 147 20.44 16.01 1.54
C ARG A 147 19.37 16.96 0.96
N LYS A 148 18.37 16.50 0.23
CA LYS A 148 17.38 17.38 -0.43
C LYS A 148 16.03 17.45 0.29
N LEU A 149 15.65 16.40 1.02
CA LEU A 149 14.46 16.40 1.86
C LEU A 149 14.75 16.85 3.30
N ALA A 150 13.69 17.28 4.00
CA ALA A 150 13.79 17.62 5.41
C ALA A 150 14.19 16.40 6.27
N PRO A 151 15.05 16.58 7.29
CA PRO A 151 15.29 15.53 8.27
C PRO A 151 13.98 15.05 8.89
N GLY A 152 13.74 13.73 8.87
CA GLY A 152 12.53 13.14 9.43
C GLY A 152 11.34 13.04 8.47
N SER A 153 11.48 13.38 7.17
CA SER A 153 10.42 13.16 6.16
C SER A 153 9.90 11.72 6.10
N GLY A 154 10.73 10.75 6.51
CA GLY A 154 10.40 9.33 6.46
C GLY A 154 10.36 8.79 5.02
N ALA A 155 10.90 9.54 4.05
CA ALA A 155 10.99 9.10 2.67
C ALA A 155 12.02 7.97 2.52
N VAL A 156 11.70 6.99 1.68
CA VAL A 156 12.59 5.90 1.27
C VAL A 156 12.67 5.94 -0.25
N LEU A 157 13.89 5.86 -0.79
CA LEU A 157 14.16 5.69 -2.22
C LEU A 157 15.10 4.50 -2.34
N SER A 158 14.66 3.46 -3.04
CA SER A 158 15.44 2.24 -3.21
C SER A 158 15.52 1.87 -4.68
N ILE A 159 16.74 1.69 -5.18
CA ILE A 159 17.00 1.12 -6.50
C ILE A 159 17.13 -0.38 -6.29
N THR A 160 16.23 -1.14 -6.88
CA THR A 160 16.08 -2.58 -6.63
C THR A 160 16.59 -3.43 -7.80
N GLU A 161 16.69 -2.85 -9.00
CA GLU A 161 17.22 -3.52 -10.19
C GLU A 161 18.18 -2.61 -10.95
N PHE A 162 19.23 -3.22 -11.52
CA PHE A 162 20.14 -2.61 -12.47
C PHE A 162 20.43 -3.62 -13.57
N LEU A 163 19.73 -3.50 -14.69
CA LEU A 163 19.81 -4.40 -15.84
C LEU A 163 20.62 -3.74 -16.95
N THR A 164 21.45 -4.51 -17.67
CA THR A 164 22.28 -4.00 -18.78
C THR A 164 22.40 -5.00 -19.92
N ASP A 165 22.72 -4.53 -21.12
CA ASP A 165 22.99 -5.36 -22.30
C ASP A 165 24.49 -5.69 -22.51
N GLY A 166 25.31 -5.44 -21.49
CA GLY A 166 26.76 -5.62 -21.54
C GLY A 166 27.20 -7.08 -21.56
N GLN A 167 28.45 -7.32 -21.96
CA GLN A 167 29.09 -8.65 -21.95
C GLN A 167 30.55 -8.53 -21.46
N ARG A 168 31.24 -9.67 -21.31
CA ARG A 168 32.61 -9.75 -20.77
C ARG A 168 33.59 -8.70 -21.30
N ASN A 169 33.53 -8.38 -22.60
CA ASN A 169 34.41 -7.40 -23.27
C ASN A 169 33.63 -6.35 -24.08
N VAL A 170 32.34 -6.19 -23.81
CA VAL A 170 31.44 -5.27 -24.51
C VAL A 170 30.82 -4.32 -23.50
N LEU A 171 31.10 -3.02 -23.66
CA LEU A 171 30.46 -1.96 -22.90
C LEU A 171 29.00 -1.82 -23.37
N PRO A 172 28.02 -1.85 -22.43
CA PRO A 172 26.61 -1.76 -22.78
C PRO A 172 26.27 -0.45 -23.47
N GLY A 173 25.31 -0.52 -24.39
CA GLY A 173 24.65 0.66 -24.95
C GLY A 173 23.39 1.04 -24.18
N HIS A 174 22.88 0.14 -23.33
CA HIS A 174 21.63 0.35 -22.60
C HIS A 174 21.72 -0.17 -21.15
N ALA A 175 21.07 0.56 -20.26
CA ALA A 175 20.76 0.10 -18.92
C ALA A 175 19.37 0.54 -18.49
N THR A 176 18.72 -0.30 -17.69
CA THR A 176 17.43 0.01 -17.04
C THR A 176 17.61 -0.15 -15.54
N LEU A 177 17.39 0.95 -14.81
CA LEU A 177 17.36 0.96 -13.36
C LEU A 177 15.89 1.03 -12.93
N LYS A 178 15.48 0.16 -12.01
CA LYS A 178 14.13 0.20 -11.43
C LYS A 178 14.20 0.35 -9.94
N GLY A 179 13.12 0.86 -9.37
CA GLY A 179 13.04 1.01 -7.93
C GLY A 179 11.70 1.49 -7.43
N ASP A 180 11.70 1.71 -6.12
CA ASP A 180 10.54 2.07 -5.33
C ASP A 180 10.83 3.33 -4.49
N VAL A 181 9.79 4.14 -4.33
CA VAL A 181 9.78 5.32 -3.48
C VAL A 181 8.59 5.27 -2.54
N ARG A 182 8.84 5.38 -1.23
CA ARG A 182 7.82 5.56 -0.20
C ARG A 182 7.91 6.95 0.39
N THR A 183 6.78 7.64 0.52
CA THR A 183 6.73 8.93 1.22
C THR A 183 5.52 9.03 2.14
N ARG A 184 5.65 9.92 3.14
CA ARG A 184 4.63 10.19 4.16
C ARG A 184 3.75 11.40 3.84
N SER A 185 4.06 12.10 2.75
CA SER A 185 3.29 13.24 2.30
C SER A 185 3.35 13.37 0.78
N THR A 186 2.31 13.95 0.20
CA THR A 186 2.27 14.28 -1.23
C THR A 186 3.35 15.30 -1.61
N GLU A 187 3.65 16.26 -0.74
CA GLU A 187 4.71 17.24 -0.96
C GLU A 187 6.09 16.56 -1.09
N ASP A 188 6.43 15.66 -0.16
CA ASP A 188 7.69 14.91 -0.24
C ASP A 188 7.75 14.04 -1.49
N ARG A 189 6.63 13.41 -1.89
CA ARG A 189 6.55 12.61 -3.13
C ARG A 189 6.88 13.44 -4.36
N ASP A 190 6.25 14.60 -4.46
CA ASP A 190 6.41 15.50 -5.61
C ASP A 190 7.83 16.11 -5.64
N GLN A 191 8.39 16.41 -4.47
CA GLN A 191 9.79 16.82 -4.31
C GLN A 191 10.76 15.71 -4.75
N VAL A 192 10.57 14.47 -4.30
CA VAL A 192 11.40 13.32 -4.73
C VAL A 192 11.36 13.19 -6.25
N LYS A 193 10.16 13.16 -6.85
CA LYS A 193 10.00 13.09 -8.31
C LYS A 193 10.74 14.23 -9.02
N SER A 194 10.62 15.45 -8.51
CA SER A 194 11.30 16.63 -9.07
C SER A 194 12.83 16.51 -8.97
N PHE A 195 13.36 16.12 -7.82
CA PHE A 195 14.80 15.98 -7.62
C PHE A 195 15.39 14.81 -8.40
N MET A 196 14.69 13.69 -8.52
CA MET A 196 15.12 12.58 -9.38
C MET A 196 15.20 13.02 -10.84
N LYS A 197 14.20 13.74 -11.34
CA LYS A 197 14.22 14.33 -12.70
C LYS A 197 15.41 15.27 -12.89
N GLN A 198 15.67 16.14 -11.91
CA GLN A 198 16.78 17.08 -11.95
C GLN A 198 18.13 16.35 -12.04
N ILE A 199 18.34 15.34 -11.19
CA ILE A 199 19.58 14.54 -11.16
C ILE A 199 19.77 13.79 -12.47
N CYS A 200 18.74 13.08 -12.94
CA CYS A 200 18.78 12.35 -14.21
C CYS A 200 19.15 13.27 -15.36
N LYS A 201 18.51 14.45 -15.44
CA LYS A 201 18.79 15.43 -16.49
C LYS A 201 20.20 16.02 -16.41
N GLY A 202 20.71 16.25 -15.20
CA GLY A 202 22.08 16.73 -15.00
C GLY A 202 23.11 15.72 -15.51
N ILE A 203 22.94 14.44 -15.15
CA ILE A 203 23.85 13.36 -15.55
C ILE A 203 23.77 13.11 -17.06
N GLU A 204 22.57 13.16 -17.66
CA GLU A 204 22.37 13.10 -19.11
C GLU A 204 23.27 14.10 -19.86
N ILE A 205 23.23 15.37 -19.43
CA ILE A 205 24.02 16.44 -20.04
C ILE A 205 25.52 16.21 -19.85
N SER A 206 25.95 15.85 -18.63
CA SER A 206 27.36 15.65 -18.30
C SER A 206 28.04 14.59 -19.16
N HIS A 207 27.31 13.53 -19.54
CA HIS A 207 27.86 12.40 -20.29
C HIS A 207 27.45 12.36 -21.77
N SER A 208 26.63 13.32 -22.21
CA SER A 208 26.04 13.33 -23.56
C SER A 208 25.29 12.03 -23.91
N ALA A 209 24.72 11.37 -22.90
CA ALA A 209 23.89 10.18 -23.06
C ALA A 209 22.40 10.56 -23.11
N SER A 210 21.50 9.58 -23.19
CA SER A 210 20.06 9.78 -23.02
C SER A 210 19.60 9.12 -21.72
N VAL A 211 18.88 9.86 -20.86
CA VAL A 211 18.39 9.37 -19.56
C VAL A 211 16.90 9.71 -19.41
N GLU A 212 16.04 8.72 -19.61
CA GLU A 212 14.59 8.87 -19.45
C GLU A 212 14.14 8.34 -18.09
N LEU A 213 13.55 9.20 -17.25
CA LEU A 213 12.92 8.81 -15.99
C LEU A 213 11.40 8.72 -16.14
N ARG A 214 10.85 7.54 -15.85
CA ARG A 214 9.43 7.30 -15.59
C ARG A 214 9.23 7.18 -14.08
N PHE A 215 8.19 7.83 -13.58
CA PHE A 215 7.86 7.84 -12.16
C PHE A 215 6.35 7.79 -12.02
N ASP A 216 5.84 6.66 -11.53
CA ASP A 216 4.43 6.33 -11.51
C ASP A 216 3.97 6.02 -10.08
N THR A 217 3.02 6.80 -9.58
CA THR A 217 2.49 6.66 -8.23
C THR A 217 1.36 5.65 -8.24
N GLN A 218 1.64 4.45 -7.70
CA GLN A 218 0.67 3.36 -7.62
C GLN A 218 -0.32 3.60 -6.47
N PHE A 219 0.20 4.00 -5.31
CA PHE A 219 -0.60 4.29 -4.12
C PHE A 219 -0.30 5.68 -3.60
N ILE A 220 -1.34 6.41 -3.18
CA ILE A 220 -1.19 7.67 -2.45
C ILE A 220 -1.19 7.42 -0.94
N GLU A 221 -0.86 8.44 -0.14
CA GLU A 221 -0.83 8.30 1.32
C GLU A 221 -2.24 8.06 1.89
N THR A 222 -2.41 7.03 2.72
CA THR A 222 -3.67 6.82 3.45
C THR A 222 -3.68 7.74 4.66
N VAL A 223 -4.65 8.65 4.69
CA VAL A 223 -4.85 9.62 5.78
C VAL A 223 -6.23 9.41 6.38
N ASN A 224 -6.27 9.20 7.69
CA ASN A 224 -7.49 9.05 8.45
C ASN A 224 -8.00 10.39 8.97
N ALA A 225 -9.30 10.62 8.86
CA ALA A 225 -9.99 11.75 9.47
C ALA A 225 -10.18 11.54 10.98
N PHE A 226 -10.22 12.65 11.74
CA PHE A 226 -10.26 12.60 13.20
C PHE A 226 -11.54 11.95 13.75
N GLU A 227 -12.70 12.32 13.22
CA GLU A 227 -14.01 11.88 13.70
C GLU A 227 -14.24 10.37 13.43
N PRO A 228 -14.05 9.85 12.20
CA PRO A 228 -14.08 8.41 11.95
C PRO A 228 -13.09 7.61 12.81
N THR A 229 -11.86 8.12 12.98
CA THR A 229 -10.86 7.47 13.84
C THR A 229 -11.35 7.38 15.28
N SER A 230 -11.87 8.48 15.82
CA SER A 230 -12.36 8.55 17.19
C SER A 230 -13.51 7.58 17.43
N ALA A 231 -14.38 7.36 16.43
CA ALA A 231 -15.43 6.36 16.51
C ALA A 231 -14.88 4.93 16.51
N ALA A 232 -13.95 4.61 15.61
CA ALA A 232 -13.31 3.29 15.58
C ALA A 232 -12.63 2.94 16.91
N VAL A 233 -11.93 3.91 17.50
CA VAL A 233 -11.29 3.76 18.83
C VAL A 233 -12.33 3.50 19.91
N ARG A 234 -13.39 4.33 20.00
CA ARG A 234 -14.45 4.13 21.00
C ARG A 234 -15.12 2.76 20.89
N VAL A 235 -15.44 2.34 19.67
CA VAL A 235 -16.11 1.05 19.42
C VAL A 235 -15.20 -0.10 19.86
N SER A 236 -13.92 -0.03 19.51
CA SER A 236 -12.93 -1.00 19.96
C SER A 236 -12.86 -1.12 21.49
N GLU A 237 -12.80 0.02 22.18
CA GLU A 237 -12.77 0.07 23.65
C GLU A 237 -14.07 -0.45 24.28
N GLN A 238 -15.23 -0.13 23.71
CA GLN A 238 -16.53 -0.62 24.17
C GLN A 238 -16.66 -2.14 24.05
N LEU A 239 -16.08 -2.73 23.00
CA LEU A 239 -16.02 -4.18 22.81
C LEU A 239 -14.96 -4.85 23.70
N GLY A 240 -14.17 -4.06 24.44
CA GLY A 240 -13.14 -4.57 25.35
C GLY A 240 -11.87 -5.05 24.65
N PHE A 241 -11.64 -4.61 23.41
CA PHE A 241 -10.42 -4.95 22.67
C PHE A 241 -9.23 -4.10 23.16
N GLU A 242 -8.04 -4.70 23.13
CA GLU A 242 -6.81 -3.92 23.29
C GLU A 242 -6.70 -2.92 22.13
N THR A 243 -6.61 -1.63 22.46
CA THR A 243 -6.75 -0.55 21.49
C THR A 243 -5.53 0.37 21.51
N ILE A 244 -4.87 0.53 20.35
CA ILE A 244 -3.80 1.51 20.14
C ILE A 244 -4.35 2.63 19.26
N SER A 245 -4.77 3.73 19.89
CA SER A 245 -5.47 4.85 19.24
C SER A 245 -4.57 5.82 18.47
N ASN A 246 -3.25 5.71 18.62
CA ASN A 246 -2.27 6.56 17.95
C ASN A 246 -1.01 5.76 17.61
N ARG A 247 -1.15 4.71 16.80
CA ARG A 247 0.00 3.86 16.40
C ARG A 247 1.01 4.63 15.55
N GLU A 248 2.26 4.18 15.47
CA GLU A 248 3.17 4.70 14.45
C GLU A 248 2.66 4.39 13.03
N PRO A 249 2.84 5.29 12.04
CA PRO A 249 2.35 5.05 10.68
C PRO A 249 3.09 3.87 10.04
N MET A 250 2.36 3.10 9.23
CA MET A 250 2.90 1.97 8.50
C MET A 250 3.63 2.40 7.23
N SER A 251 4.68 1.64 6.91
CA SER A 251 5.46 1.84 5.69
C SER A 251 4.82 1.24 4.45
N PHE A 252 3.90 0.28 4.61
CA PHE A 252 3.13 -0.25 3.48
C PHE A 252 2.11 0.79 2.98
N SER A 253 1.51 0.49 1.84
CA SER A 253 0.55 1.32 1.14
C SER A 253 -0.79 0.60 1.02
N GLU A 254 -1.85 1.35 0.75
CA GLU A 254 -3.23 0.86 0.74
C GLU A 254 -4.08 1.78 -0.14
N ASP A 255 -4.81 1.23 -1.11
CA ASP A 255 -5.52 2.05 -2.10
C ASP A 255 -6.84 2.65 -1.58
N PHE A 256 -7.34 2.18 -0.41
CA PHE A 256 -8.40 2.85 0.36
C PHE A 256 -8.11 4.34 0.58
N ALA A 257 -6.85 4.75 0.51
CA ALA A 257 -6.43 6.15 0.47
C ALA A 257 -7.21 7.01 -0.54
N HIS A 258 -7.66 6.44 -1.66
CA HIS A 258 -8.50 7.16 -2.63
C HIS A 258 -9.89 7.50 -2.06
N PHE A 259 -10.50 6.58 -1.32
CA PHE A 259 -11.75 6.85 -0.60
C PHE A 259 -11.53 7.87 0.52
N SER A 260 -10.51 7.67 1.36
CA SER A 260 -10.26 8.55 2.51
C SER A 260 -9.78 9.96 2.12
N LYS A 261 -9.28 10.13 0.89
CA LYS A 261 -9.00 11.44 0.28
C LYS A 261 -10.26 12.14 -0.22
N ALA A 262 -11.26 11.38 -0.69
CA ALA A 262 -12.49 11.92 -1.25
C ALA A 262 -13.51 12.32 -0.17
N ILE A 263 -13.63 11.51 0.88
CA ILE A 263 -14.54 11.70 2.00
C ILE A 263 -13.87 11.30 3.33
N PRO A 264 -14.33 11.83 4.49
CA PRO A 264 -13.78 11.45 5.79
C PRO A 264 -13.75 9.93 5.97
N GLY A 265 -12.58 9.36 6.28
CA GLY A 265 -12.49 7.92 6.47
C GLY A 265 -11.49 7.48 7.53
N CYS A 266 -11.59 6.22 7.92
CA CYS A 266 -10.68 5.58 8.87
C CYS A 266 -10.31 4.17 8.42
N PHE A 267 -9.02 3.99 8.15
CA PHE A 267 -8.37 2.69 8.00
C PHE A 267 -7.94 2.16 9.38
N ILE A 268 -8.21 0.89 9.61
CA ILE A 268 -8.07 0.23 10.90
C ILE A 268 -7.23 -1.03 10.71
N LEU A 269 -6.34 -1.30 11.66
CA LEU A 269 -5.50 -2.48 11.66
C LEU A 269 -5.92 -3.42 12.78
N LEU A 270 -6.31 -4.63 12.41
CA LEU A 270 -6.78 -5.68 13.32
C LEU A 270 -5.70 -6.75 13.45
N GLY A 271 -5.12 -6.94 14.63
CA GLY A 271 -4.02 -7.88 14.83
C GLY A 271 -4.41 -9.31 14.44
N ASN A 272 -3.60 -9.93 13.59
CA ASN A 272 -3.82 -11.29 13.07
C ASN A 272 -3.32 -12.36 14.04
N GLY A 273 -2.29 -12.06 14.83
CA GLY A 273 -1.64 -12.99 15.74
C GLY A 273 -0.12 -12.80 15.78
N VAL A 274 0.47 -13.29 16.86
CA VAL A 274 1.93 -13.20 17.14
C VAL A 274 2.64 -14.56 17.10
N GLU A 275 1.89 -15.64 16.89
CA GLU A 275 2.43 -17.01 16.89
C GLU A 275 2.10 -17.75 15.58
N ALA A 276 2.93 -18.77 15.30
CA ALA A 276 2.74 -19.75 14.23
C ALA A 276 2.46 -19.13 12.84
N THR A 277 1.51 -19.72 12.10
CA THR A 277 1.14 -19.29 10.74
C THR A 277 0.49 -17.90 10.74
N ASN A 278 -0.21 -17.53 11.81
CA ASN A 278 -0.93 -16.25 11.91
C ASN A 278 0.01 -15.04 12.09
N ALA A 279 1.26 -15.27 12.46
CA ALA A 279 2.31 -14.25 12.53
C ALA A 279 3.18 -14.17 11.27
N ARG A 280 2.93 -15.03 10.28
CA ARG A 280 3.68 -14.99 9.03
C ARG A 280 3.45 -13.66 8.31
N PRO A 281 4.48 -13.07 7.71
CA PRO A 281 4.33 -11.83 6.96
C PRO A 281 3.27 -11.98 5.87
N LEU A 282 2.57 -10.87 5.59
CA LEU A 282 1.76 -10.73 4.40
C LEU A 282 2.63 -11.04 3.17
N HIS A 283 2.01 -11.61 2.13
CA HIS A 283 2.62 -12.01 0.86
C HIS A 283 3.60 -13.19 0.98
N SER A 284 3.69 -13.84 2.15
CA SER A 284 4.39 -15.12 2.28
C SER A 284 3.55 -16.24 1.67
N SER A 285 4.21 -17.21 1.02
CA SER A 285 3.53 -18.38 0.47
C SER A 285 2.99 -19.34 1.53
N ASP A 286 3.34 -19.15 2.81
CA ASP A 286 2.83 -19.90 3.95
C ASP A 286 2.02 -19.02 4.92
N TYR A 287 1.59 -17.83 4.48
CA TYR A 287 0.67 -16.97 5.21
C TYR A 287 -0.67 -17.68 5.49
N ASP A 288 -1.27 -17.38 6.64
CA ASP A 288 -2.58 -17.87 7.04
C ASP A 288 -3.34 -16.75 7.78
N PHE A 289 -4.57 -16.49 7.35
CA PHE A 289 -5.46 -15.57 8.03
C PHE A 289 -5.99 -16.23 9.31
N ASN A 290 -6.05 -15.48 10.41
CA ASN A 290 -6.55 -16.04 11.66
C ASN A 290 -8.08 -16.04 11.69
N ASP A 291 -8.71 -17.19 11.47
CA ASP A 291 -10.17 -17.37 11.49
C ASP A 291 -10.86 -16.91 12.79
N GLN A 292 -10.13 -16.79 13.91
CA GLN A 292 -10.68 -16.21 15.14
C GLN A 292 -11.09 -14.74 14.95
N LEU A 293 -10.53 -14.05 13.95
CA LEU A 293 -10.90 -12.68 13.62
C LEU A 293 -12.26 -12.56 12.94
N LEU A 294 -12.77 -13.63 12.32
CA LEU A 294 -14.04 -13.57 11.57
C LEU A 294 -15.21 -13.02 12.42
N PRO A 295 -15.51 -13.59 13.61
CA PRO A 295 -16.55 -13.03 14.48
C PRO A 295 -16.15 -11.68 15.09
N ILE A 296 -14.87 -11.43 15.34
CA ILE A 296 -14.37 -10.18 15.94
C ILE A 296 -14.59 -9.00 14.99
N GLY A 297 -14.17 -9.12 13.74
CA GLY A 297 -14.35 -8.08 12.73
C GLY A 297 -15.82 -7.88 12.35
N ALA A 298 -16.61 -8.95 12.29
CA ALA A 298 -18.04 -8.85 12.05
C ALA A 298 -18.75 -8.05 13.16
N GLU A 299 -18.45 -8.33 14.42
CA GLU A 299 -19.01 -7.57 15.56
C GLU A 299 -18.50 -6.14 15.59
N PHE A 300 -17.21 -5.91 15.32
CA PHE A 300 -16.63 -4.57 15.22
C PHE A 300 -17.38 -3.71 14.20
N TRP A 301 -17.62 -4.23 12.99
CA TRP A 301 -18.36 -3.52 11.96
C TRP A 301 -19.80 -3.22 12.38
N ALA A 302 -20.51 -4.20 12.95
CA ALA A 302 -21.88 -4.02 13.41
C ALA A 302 -21.97 -2.98 14.54
N ALA A 303 -21.03 -3.01 15.48
CA ALA A 303 -20.95 -2.02 16.57
C ALA A 303 -20.61 -0.63 16.05
N LEU A 304 -19.72 -0.51 15.05
CA LEU A 304 -19.39 0.77 14.43
C LEU A 304 -20.61 1.40 13.75
N VAL A 305 -21.38 0.62 13.00
CA VAL A 305 -22.65 1.10 12.40
C VAL A 305 -23.60 1.65 13.48
N ARG A 306 -23.76 0.95 14.61
CA ARG A 306 -24.63 1.39 15.72
C ARG A 306 -24.11 2.60 16.49
N ASP A 307 -22.80 2.82 16.51
CA ASP A 307 -22.19 4.01 17.12
C ASP A 307 -22.33 5.23 16.21
N ARG A 308 -22.22 5.05 14.89
CA ARG A 308 -22.28 6.14 13.91
C ARG A 308 -23.68 6.57 13.55
N LEU A 309 -24.61 5.63 13.43
CA LEU A 309 -25.98 5.91 13.02
C LEU A 309 -26.92 6.06 14.23
N PRO A 310 -27.92 6.96 14.16
CA PRO A 310 -28.94 7.07 15.18
C PRO A 310 -29.65 5.75 15.47
N LYS A 311 -30.26 5.64 16.65
CA LYS A 311 -31.22 4.57 16.92
C LYS A 311 -32.55 4.86 16.21
N PRO A 312 -33.30 3.82 15.78
CA PRO A 312 -34.64 4.01 15.25
C PRO A 312 -35.51 4.76 16.25
N TYR A 313 -36.33 5.69 15.78
CA TYR A 313 -37.38 6.30 16.60
C TYR A 313 -38.34 5.19 17.07
N THR A 314 -38.38 4.95 18.38
CA THR A 314 -39.34 4.05 19.04
C THR A 314 -40.69 4.71 19.19
#